data_AF-A0A5K0Z4Q6-F1
#
_entry.id   AF-A0A5K0Z4Q6-F1
#
_cell.length_a   1.000
_cell.length_b   1.000
_cell.length_c   1.000
_cell.angle_alpha   90.00
_cell.angle_beta   90.00
_cell.angle_gamma   90.00
#
_symmetry.space_group_name_H-M   'P 1'
#
loop_
_entity.id
_entity.type
_entity.pdbx_description
1 polymer ?
#
loop_
_entity_poly.entity_id
_entity_poly.type
_entity_poly.pdbx_seq_one_letter_code
_entity_poly.pdbx_strand_id
1 'polypeptide(L)'
;LNKAKSIVHQLAIASKPIDEDDLVLQILRGLLSEYLAFKVSMETRKDPVSLNELHELLLTQKSNLKEDNSQTFESIMSTANIVSKEVYNKQTNYRGHGKNNYQHK
;
A
#
# COMPACT_ATOMS: atom_id res chain seq x y z
N LEU A 1 35.47 -29.79 -25.35
CA LEU A 1 34.47 -28.99 -26.11
C LEU A 1 33.10 -29.67 -26.23
N ASN A 2 33.03 -30.96 -26.59
CA ASN A 2 31.75 -31.66 -26.88
C ASN A 2 30.83 -31.84 -25.66
N LYS A 3 31.38 -32.01 -24.45
CA LYS A 3 30.58 -32.11 -23.21
C LYS A 3 29.83 -30.80 -22.90
N ALA A 4 30.50 -29.65 -23.06
CA ALA A 4 29.86 -28.35 -22.88
C ALA A 4 28.73 -28.12 -23.89
N LYS A 5 28.94 -28.48 -25.17
CA LYS A 5 27.87 -28.43 -26.20
C LYS A 5 26.70 -29.35 -25.86
N SER A 6 26.95 -30.55 -25.34
CA SER A 6 25.88 -31.47 -24.90
C SER A 6 25.10 -30.90 -23.72
N ILE A 7 25.78 -30.31 -22.73
CA ILE A 7 25.12 -29.66 -21.58
C ILE A 7 24.28 -28.47 -22.05
N VAL A 8 24.82 -27.63 -22.93
CA VAL A 8 24.07 -26.49 -23.51
C VAL A 8 22.87 -26.97 -24.30
N HIS A 9 23.01 -28.03 -25.10
CA HIS A 9 21.91 -28.58 -25.89
C HIS A 9 20.85 -29.25 -25.00
N GLN A 10 21.26 -29.94 -23.92
CA GLN A 10 20.37 -30.51 -22.93
C GLN A 10 19.66 -29.45 -22.10
N LEU A 11 20.33 -28.35 -21.76
CA LEU A 11 19.72 -27.18 -21.12
C LEU A 11 18.76 -26.46 -22.06
N ALA A 12 19.08 -26.36 -23.35
CA ALA A 12 18.18 -25.80 -24.36
C ALA A 12 16.95 -26.69 -24.62
N ILE A 13 17.10 -28.02 -24.55
CA ILE A 13 15.98 -28.98 -24.65
C ILE A 13 15.14 -29.01 -23.37
N ALA A 14 15.79 -28.92 -22.20
CA ALA A 14 15.12 -28.85 -20.90
C ALA A 14 14.43 -27.49 -20.67
N SER A 15 15.01 -26.43 -21.24
CA SER A 15 14.36 -25.16 -21.55
C SER A 15 13.43 -25.34 -22.75
N LYS A 16 12.50 -26.29 -22.64
CA LYS A 16 11.25 -26.23 -23.40
C LYS A 16 10.79 -24.77 -23.44
N PRO A 17 10.26 -24.27 -24.56
CA PRO A 17 9.63 -22.95 -24.55
C PRO A 17 8.56 -23.02 -23.47
N ILE A 18 8.83 -22.36 -22.33
CA ILE A 18 7.85 -22.20 -21.28
C ILE A 18 6.87 -21.21 -21.89
N ASP A 19 5.62 -21.63 -22.03
CA ASP A 19 4.58 -20.76 -22.52
C ASP A 19 4.54 -19.50 -21.65
N GLU A 20 4.28 -18.36 -22.27
CA GLU A 20 4.33 -17.06 -21.58
C GLU A 20 3.40 -17.04 -20.36
N ASP A 21 2.27 -17.75 -20.45
CA ASP A 21 1.32 -17.97 -19.36
C ASP A 21 1.94 -18.75 -18.18
N ASP A 22 2.73 -19.78 -18.45
CA ASP A 22 3.42 -20.57 -17.42
C ASP A 22 4.54 -19.75 -16.77
N LEU A 23 5.23 -18.89 -17.54
CA LEU A 23 6.20 -17.93 -16.99
C LEU A 23 5.53 -16.93 -16.05
N VAL A 24 4.41 -16.34 -16.47
CA VAL A 24 3.59 -15.43 -15.65
C VAL A 24 3.16 -16.14 -14.37
N LEU A 25 2.63 -17.35 -14.46
CA LEU A 25 2.20 -18.14 -13.32
C LEU A 25 3.37 -18.46 -12.36
N GLN A 26 4.55 -18.79 -12.90
CA GLN A 26 5.74 -19.07 -12.10
C GLN A 26 6.24 -17.83 -11.36
N ILE A 27 6.18 -16.66 -11.99
CA ILE A 27 6.50 -15.37 -11.35
C ILE A 27 5.50 -15.08 -10.23
N LEU A 28 4.20 -15.21 -10.49
CA LEU A 28 3.13 -15.00 -9.50
C LEU A 28 3.23 -15.95 -8.30
N ARG A 29 3.67 -17.20 -8.51
CA ARG A 29 3.94 -18.16 -7.43
C ARG A 29 5.12 -17.76 -6.54
N GLY A 30 6.09 -17.03 -7.08
CA GLY A 30 7.27 -16.55 -6.34
C GLY A 30 7.04 -15.26 -5.54
N LEU A 31 5.87 -14.64 -5.64
CA LEU A 31 5.57 -13.41 -4.91
C LEU A 31 5.29 -13.67 -3.42
N LEU A 32 5.71 -12.71 -2.58
CA LEU A 32 5.46 -12.70 -1.13
C LEU A 32 3.96 -12.50 -0.83
N SER A 33 3.55 -12.82 0.41
CA SER A 33 2.14 -12.73 0.83
C SER A 33 1.53 -11.32 0.74
N GLU A 34 2.36 -10.27 0.77
CA GLU A 34 1.94 -8.87 0.59
C GLU A 34 1.31 -8.63 -0.80
N TYR A 35 1.63 -9.47 -1.78
CA TYR A 35 1.12 -9.38 -3.14
C TYR A 35 -0.08 -10.30 -3.38
N LEU A 36 -0.69 -10.89 -2.35
CA LEU A 36 -1.81 -11.85 -2.52
C LEU A 36 -2.99 -11.26 -3.29
N ALA A 37 -3.40 -10.02 -2.99
CA ALA A 37 -4.49 -9.35 -3.70
C ALA A 37 -4.17 -9.17 -5.20
N PHE A 38 -2.91 -8.80 -5.50
CA PHE A 38 -2.42 -8.68 -6.87
C PHE A 38 -2.39 -10.04 -7.58
N LYS A 39 -1.91 -11.08 -6.89
CA LYS A 39 -1.86 -12.45 -7.40
C LYS A 39 -3.24 -12.97 -7.78
N VAL A 40 -4.24 -12.81 -6.90
CA VAL A 40 -5.63 -13.23 -7.16
C VAL A 40 -6.22 -12.45 -8.34
N SER A 41 -5.96 -11.14 -8.42
CA SER A 41 -6.40 -10.32 -9.57
C SER A 41 -5.81 -10.83 -10.88
N MET A 42 -4.51 -11.16 -10.89
CA MET A 42 -3.83 -11.73 -12.04
C MET A 42 -4.30 -13.15 -12.40
N GLU A 43 -4.59 -14.00 -11.41
CA GLU A 43 -5.11 -15.36 -11.63
C GLU A 43 -6.57 -15.37 -12.12
N THR A 44 -7.36 -14.36 -11.79
CA THR A 44 -8.79 -14.25 -12.20
C THR A 44 -8.99 -13.46 -13.50
N ARG A 45 -7.95 -12.76 -13.97
CA ARG A 45 -7.96 -12.04 -15.24
C ARG A 45 -8.12 -13.03 -16.39
N LYS A 46 -9.10 -12.76 -17.27
CA LYS A 46 -9.40 -13.62 -18.44
C LYS A 46 -8.54 -13.31 -19.65
N ASP A 47 -7.98 -12.10 -19.70
CA ASP A 47 -7.18 -11.63 -20.82
C ASP A 47 -5.72 -12.06 -20.64
N PRO A 48 -5.08 -12.60 -21.68
CA PRO A 48 -3.66 -12.94 -21.63
C PRO A 48 -2.84 -11.67 -21.33
N VAL A 49 -1.85 -11.81 -20.46
CA VAL A 49 -0.98 -10.71 -20.03
C VAL A 49 0.42 -11.02 -20.52
N SER A 50 0.98 -10.10 -21.31
CA SER A 50 2.37 -10.25 -21.71
C SER A 50 3.30 -10.09 -20.50
N LEU A 51 4.48 -10.70 -20.57
CA LEU A 51 5.47 -10.59 -19.50
C LEU A 51 5.87 -9.12 -19.23
N ASN A 52 5.92 -8.30 -20.27
CA ASN A 52 6.21 -6.87 -20.15
C ASN A 52 5.11 -6.15 -19.36
N GLU A 53 3.84 -6.39 -19.68
CA GLU A 53 2.72 -5.81 -18.94
C GLU A 53 2.72 -6.26 -17.48
N LEU A 54 2.97 -7.55 -17.22
CA LEU A 54 3.08 -8.08 -15.85
C LEU A 54 4.17 -7.33 -15.07
N HIS A 55 5.31 -7.08 -15.70
CA HIS A 55 6.43 -6.37 -15.09
C HIS A 55 6.06 -4.92 -14.73
N GLU A 56 5.41 -4.19 -15.63
CA GLU A 56 4.92 -2.83 -15.35
C GLU A 56 3.90 -2.81 -14.19
N LEU A 57 2.94 -3.75 -14.22
CA LEU A 57 1.94 -3.89 -13.16
C LEU A 57 2.57 -4.21 -11.80
N LEU A 58 3.60 -5.05 -11.78
CA LEU A 58 4.37 -5.36 -10.56
C LEU A 58 5.10 -4.15 -10.00
N LEU A 59 5.69 -3.31 -10.86
CA LEU A 59 6.34 -2.06 -10.44
C LEU A 59 5.33 -1.11 -9.81
N THR A 60 4.17 -0.92 -10.43
CA THR A 60 3.07 -0.11 -9.88
C THR A 60 2.60 -0.65 -8.54
N GLN A 61 2.35 -1.96 -8.44
CA GLN A 61 1.92 -2.58 -7.19
C GLN A 61 2.94 -2.42 -6.07
N LYS A 62 4.24 -2.53 -6.38
CA LYS A 62 5.33 -2.31 -5.42
C LYS A 62 5.36 -0.87 -4.91
N SER A 63 5.08 0.12 -5.76
CA SER A 63 4.97 1.52 -5.35
C SER A 63 3.76 1.74 -4.43
N ASN A 64 2.60 1.18 -4.80
CA ASN A 64 1.38 1.28 -3.99
C ASN A 64 1.59 0.68 -2.58
N LEU A 65 2.24 -0.48 -2.47
CA LEU A 65 2.55 -1.08 -1.16
C LEU A 65 3.47 -0.22 -0.29
N LYS A 66 4.38 0.56 -0.89
CA LYS A 66 5.23 1.50 -0.13
C LYS A 66 4.42 2.65 0.42
N GLU A 67 3.50 3.18 -0.39
CA GLU A 67 2.60 4.27 -0.02
C GLU A 67 1.63 3.83 1.08
N ASP A 68 1.02 2.64 0.96
CA ASP A 68 0.14 2.07 1.99
C ASP A 68 0.86 1.92 3.33
N ASN A 69 2.11 1.44 3.33
CA ASN A 69 2.91 1.37 4.55
C ASN A 69 3.10 2.77 5.16
N SER A 70 3.48 3.78 4.37
CA SER A 70 3.62 5.16 4.88
C SER A 70 2.30 5.77 5.37
N GLN A 71 1.19 5.54 4.67
CA GLN A 71 -0.13 6.06 5.04
C GLN A 71 -0.65 5.40 6.31
N THR A 72 -0.34 4.12 6.53
CA THR A 72 -0.69 3.40 7.76
C THR A 72 0.02 4.01 8.97
N PHE A 73 1.29 4.41 8.84
CA PHE A 73 2.01 5.12 9.90
C PHE A 73 1.41 6.51 10.21
N GLU A 74 1.06 7.29 9.19
CA GLU A 74 0.44 8.63 9.36
C GLU A 74 -0.97 8.55 9.98
N SER A 75 -1.75 7.52 9.63
CA SER A 75 -3.09 7.30 10.19
C SER A 75 -3.04 6.91 11.67
N ILE A 76 -1.98 6.24 12.13
CA ILE A 76 -1.80 5.89 13.55
C ILE A 76 -1.39 7.12 14.38
N MET A 77 -0.72 8.11 13.78
CA MET A 77 -0.32 9.36 14.44
C MET A 77 -1.44 10.41 14.51
N SER A 78 -2.48 10.27 13.69
CA SER A 78 -3.65 11.16 13.69
C SER A 78 -4.66 10.81 14.80
N THR A 79 -4.20 10.52 16.02
CA THR A 79 -5.04 10.58 17.21
C THR A 79 -5.12 12.02 17.68
N ALA A 80 -5.95 12.81 17.00
CA ALA A 80 -6.50 14.04 17.58
C ALA A 80 -7.38 13.63 18.76
N ASN A 81 -7.01 13.98 20.00
CA ASN A 81 -7.91 13.98 21.16
C ASN A 81 -7.25 14.71 22.34
N ILE A 82 -7.88 15.48 23.23
CA ILE A 82 -9.19 16.14 23.39
C ILE A 82 -8.87 17.17 24.50
N VAL A 83 -9.17 18.46 24.35
CA VAL A 83 -9.16 19.40 25.49
C VAL A 83 -10.37 19.07 26.36
N SER A 84 -10.17 18.23 27.38
CA SER A 84 -11.10 18.12 28.50
C SER A 84 -11.00 19.41 29.30
N LYS A 85 -11.89 20.36 28.98
CA LYS A 85 -12.15 21.51 29.86
C LYS A 85 -12.85 20.95 31.10
N GLU A 86 -12.05 20.42 32.02
CA GLU A 86 -12.52 20.06 33.35
C GLU A 86 -13.08 21.32 34.00
N VAL A 87 -14.38 21.29 34.23
CA VAL A 87 -15.15 22.24 35.02
C VAL A 87 -14.70 22.07 36.47
N TYR A 88 -13.52 22.58 36.81
CA TYR A 88 -13.17 22.83 38.21
C TYR A 88 -13.58 24.24 38.55
N ASN A 89 -14.68 24.31 39.30
CA ASN A 89 -15.13 25.44 40.08
C ASN A 89 -13.95 26.09 40.80
N LYS A 90 -13.38 27.14 40.21
CA LYS A 90 -12.55 28.10 40.92
C LYS A 90 -13.32 29.41 40.97
N GLN A 91 -13.99 29.59 42.10
CA GLN A 91 -14.39 30.90 42.59
C GLN A 91 -13.15 31.79 42.60
N THR A 92 -13.06 32.70 41.65
CA THR A 92 -12.15 33.84 41.74
C THR A 92 -12.98 35.08 41.56
N ASN A 93 -13.24 35.73 42.69
CA ASN A 93 -13.57 37.14 42.74
C ASN A 93 -12.50 37.95 41.98
N TYR A 94 -12.92 39.14 41.56
CA TYR A 94 -12.15 40.26 41.01
C TYR A 94 -12.25 40.51 39.50
N ARG A 95 -12.80 41.71 39.24
CA ARG A 95 -12.59 42.65 38.14
C ARG A 95 -13.48 42.52 36.90
N GLY A 96 -14.35 43.51 36.76
CA GLY A 96 -14.94 43.89 35.47
C GLY A 96 -16.06 44.91 35.62
N HIS A 97 -15.74 46.14 36.03
CA HIS A 97 -16.67 47.26 35.92
C HIS A 97 -17.07 47.49 34.44
N GLY A 98 -18.37 47.44 34.16
CA GLY A 98 -18.96 47.86 32.90
C GLY A 98 -20.35 48.42 33.13
N LYS A 99 -20.42 49.70 33.51
CA LYS A 99 -21.66 50.47 33.64
C LYS A 99 -22.34 50.58 32.28
N ASN A 100 -23.57 50.11 32.13
CA ASN A 100 -24.45 50.50 31.04
C ASN A 100 -25.69 51.18 31.64
N ASN A 101 -25.75 52.50 31.48
CA ASN A 101 -26.88 53.33 31.84
C ASN A 101 -28.00 53.16 30.82
N TYR A 102 -29.19 52.80 31.27
CA TYR A 102 -30.43 52.97 30.51
C TYR A 102 -30.87 54.44 30.63
N GLN A 103 -31.00 55.14 29.51
CA GLN A 103 -31.85 56.34 29.48
C GLN A 103 -33.13 56.01 28.71
N HIS A 104 -34.19 55.84 29.50
CA HIS A 104 -35.57 56.06 29.08
C HIS A 104 -35.87 57.55 29.27
N LYS A 105 -36.21 58.26 28.20
CA LYS A 105 -37.42 59.08 28.15
C LYS A 105 -37.76 59.46 26.71
#